data_AF-A0A923P028-F1
#
_entry.id   AF-A0A923P028-F1
#
_cell.length_a   1.000
_cell.length_b   1.000
_cell.length_c   1.000
_cell.angle_alpha   90.00
_cell.angle_beta   90.00
_cell.angle_gamma   90.00
#
_symmetry.space_group_name_H-M   'P 1'
#
loop_
_entity.id
_entity.type
_entity.pdbx_description
1 polymer ?
#
loop_
_entity_poly.entity_id
_entity_poly.type
_entity_poly.pdbx_seq_one_letter_code
_entity_poly.pdbx_strand_id
1 'polypeptide(L)'
;MGHFISASCTCGYSNEHLSIGGGMLTFTTVCDHPAYCAAGRHVVAVNLMEQPITCPEGCAGTPLPYCKTPSLQIKRGKGLVSDWDGLKINTGLYKCPRCEAYSLQFHEKHAYFD
;
A
#
# COMPACT_ATOMS: atom_id res chain seq x y z
N MET A 1 16.05 5.20 -0.46
CA MET A 1 15.64 4.96 0.94
C MET A 1 14.14 4.86 0.96
N GLY A 2 13.62 3.82 1.60
CA GLY A 2 12.19 3.66 1.79
C GLY A 2 11.60 4.80 2.62
N HIS A 3 10.29 4.96 2.49
CA HIS A 3 9.56 6.00 3.21
C HIS A 3 8.19 5.48 3.63
N PHE A 4 7.59 6.16 4.59
CA PHE A 4 6.23 5.86 5.01
C PHE A 4 5.22 6.67 4.22
N ILE A 5 4.06 6.07 4.02
CA ILE A 5 2.84 6.76 3.62
C ILE A 5 1.74 6.42 4.61
N SER A 6 0.63 7.15 4.51
CA SER A 6 -0.59 6.83 5.26
C SER A 6 -1.75 6.53 4.32
N ALA A 7 -2.77 5.87 4.85
CA ALA A 7 -4.03 5.62 4.18
C ALA A 7 -5.18 6.03 5.08
N SER A 8 -6.18 6.71 4.52
CA SER A 8 -7.41 7.06 5.24
C SER A 8 -8.64 6.87 4.36
N CYS A 9 -9.78 6.61 4.99
CA CYS A 9 -11.06 6.38 4.32
C CYS A 9 -12.19 7.06 5.08
N THR A 10 -13.22 7.50 4.35
CA THR A 10 -14.40 8.17 4.93
C THR A 10 -15.19 7.30 5.91
N CYS A 11 -15.00 5.98 5.90
CA CYS A 11 -15.58 5.08 6.91
C CYS A 11 -14.87 5.10 8.27
N GLY A 12 -13.84 5.92 8.44
CA GLY A 12 -13.03 5.99 9.66
C GLY A 12 -11.93 4.94 9.74
N TYR A 13 -11.59 4.27 8.63
CA TYR A 13 -10.35 3.49 8.54
C TYR A 13 -9.15 4.43 8.38
N SER A 14 -8.10 4.19 9.14
CA SER A 14 -6.80 4.84 8.99
C SER A 14 -5.66 3.83 9.20
N ASN A 15 -4.56 4.00 8.47
CA ASN A 15 -3.29 3.35 8.73
C ASN A 15 -2.18 4.38 8.51
N GLU A 16 -1.41 4.65 9.56
CA GLU A 16 -0.43 5.72 9.61
C GLU A 16 0.99 5.28 9.22
N HIS A 17 1.27 3.98 9.16
CA HIS A 17 2.63 3.47 8.97
C HIS A 17 2.62 2.37 7.91
N LEU A 18 2.54 2.77 6.64
CA LEU A 18 2.72 1.87 5.50
C LEU A 18 4.08 2.14 4.87
N SER A 19 4.99 1.16 4.94
CA SER A 19 6.29 1.26 4.26
C SER A 19 6.12 1.20 2.74
N ILE A 20 6.93 2.00 2.06
CA ILE A 20 7.18 1.90 0.63
C ILE A 20 8.67 1.64 0.41
N GLY A 21 8.97 0.66 -0.45
CA GLY A 21 10.32 0.38 -0.91
C GLY A 21 11.12 -0.44 0.09
N GLY A 22 12.44 -0.24 0.09
CA GLY A 22 13.38 -0.90 0.99
C GLY A 22 14.36 0.08 1.61
N GLY A 23 14.98 -0.34 2.72
CA GLY A 23 16.04 0.41 3.38
C GLY A 23 17.31 0.48 2.54
N MET A 24 18.31 1.24 3.00
CA MET A 24 19.61 1.40 2.31
C MET A 24 20.32 0.06 2.06
N LEU A 25 20.12 -0.92 2.94
CA LEU A 25 20.75 -2.24 2.83
C LEU A 25 19.87 -3.28 2.14
N THR A 26 18.58 -3.01 1.99
CA THR A 26 17.59 -3.99 1.52
C THR A 26 16.88 -3.59 0.23
N PHE A 27 17.20 -2.43 -0.36
CA PHE A 27 16.55 -1.94 -1.58
C PHE A 27 16.62 -2.89 -2.79
N THR A 28 17.56 -3.84 -2.81
CA THR A 28 17.69 -4.86 -3.86
C THR A 28 16.85 -6.11 -3.61
N THR A 29 16.34 -6.29 -2.39
CA THR A 29 15.60 -7.49 -1.96
C THR A 29 14.22 -7.19 -1.36
N VAL A 30 13.94 -5.91 -1.07
CA VAL A 30 12.69 -5.43 -0.47
C VAL A 30 12.10 -4.33 -1.33
N CYS A 31 10.85 -4.55 -1.72
CA CYS A 31 10.00 -3.60 -2.42
C CYS A 31 8.63 -3.57 -1.75
N ASP A 32 8.55 -2.96 -0.57
CA ASP A 32 7.31 -2.87 0.17
C ASP A 32 6.31 -1.98 -0.57
N HIS A 33 5.07 -2.45 -0.67
CA HIS A 33 3.96 -1.65 -1.16
C HIS A 33 2.65 -1.97 -0.45
N PRO A 34 1.73 -0.98 -0.33
CA PRO A 34 0.39 -1.19 0.16
C PRO A 34 -0.35 -2.25 -0.66
N ALA A 35 -0.93 -3.19 0.06
CA ALA A 35 -1.79 -4.24 -0.47
C ALA A 35 -3.11 -4.32 0.30
N TYR A 36 -4.14 -4.65 -0.44
CA TYR A 36 -5.47 -4.94 0.06
C TYR A 36 -5.50 -6.35 0.63
N CYS A 37 -5.69 -6.48 1.94
CA CYS A 37 -5.92 -7.77 2.59
C CYS A 37 -7.42 -7.93 2.89
N ALA A 38 -8.10 -8.74 2.08
CA ALA A 38 -9.53 -8.99 2.24
C ALA A 38 -9.86 -9.69 3.57
N ALA A 39 -9.06 -10.71 3.93
CA ALA A 39 -9.28 -11.52 5.12
C ALA A 39 -9.06 -10.72 6.42
N GLY A 40 -8.01 -9.89 6.45
CA GLY A 40 -7.68 -9.03 7.58
C GLY A 40 -8.48 -7.72 7.64
N ARG A 41 -9.17 -7.36 6.55
CA ARG A 41 -9.93 -6.09 6.41
C ARG A 41 -9.07 -4.84 6.69
N HIS A 42 -7.79 -4.91 6.34
CA HIS A 42 -6.82 -3.86 6.52
C HIS A 42 -5.88 -3.73 5.31
N VAL A 43 -5.18 -2.60 5.23
CA VAL A 43 -4.09 -2.37 4.30
C VAL A 43 -2.80 -2.76 4.99
N VAL A 44 -2.01 -3.60 4.34
CA VAL A 44 -0.67 -4.03 4.78
C VAL A 44 0.38 -3.59 3.79
N ALA A 45 1.60 -3.33 4.25
CA ALA A 45 2.76 -3.28 3.37
C ALA A 45 3.23 -4.72 3.10
N VAL A 46 3.46 -5.06 1.84
CA VAL A 46 3.98 -6.38 1.43
C VAL A 46 5.17 -6.22 0.50
N ASN A 47 6.16 -7.08 0.64
CA ASN A 47 7.31 -7.11 -0.25
C ASN A 47 6.92 -7.71 -1.61
N LEU A 48 6.93 -6.91 -2.66
CA LEU A 48 6.57 -7.34 -4.01
C LEU A 48 7.65 -8.17 -4.72
N MET A 49 8.84 -8.28 -4.12
CA MET A 49 9.90 -9.19 -4.59
C MET A 49 9.74 -10.60 -4.00
N GLU A 50 8.97 -10.76 -2.93
CA GLU A 50 8.71 -12.06 -2.31
C GLU A 50 7.62 -12.84 -3.05
N GLN A 51 7.83 -14.14 -3.25
CA GLN A 51 6.85 -15.03 -3.86
C GLN A 51 6.74 -16.35 -3.06
N PRO A 52 5.52 -16.75 -2.64
CA PRO A 52 4.26 -16.04 -2.81
C PRO A 52 4.14 -14.80 -1.91
N ILE A 53 3.38 -13.79 -2.35
CA ILE A 53 3.03 -12.66 -1.47
C ILE A 53 2.14 -13.19 -0.35
N THR A 54 2.54 -12.95 0.89
CA THR A 54 1.79 -13.35 2.09
C THR A 54 1.39 -12.12 2.91
N CYS A 55 0.35 -12.28 3.74
CA CYS A 55 -0.01 -11.24 4.70
C CYS A 55 0.95 -11.29 5.89
N PRO A 56 1.68 -10.20 6.24
CA PRO A 56 2.59 -10.20 7.38
C PRO A 56 1.87 -10.43 8.72
N GLU A 57 0.57 -10.11 8.78
CA GLU A 57 -0.30 -10.34 9.94
C GLU A 57 -0.84 -11.79 10.02
N GLY A 58 -0.39 -12.70 9.14
CA GLY A 58 -0.79 -14.12 9.16
C GLY A 58 -2.23 -14.40 8.69
N CYS A 59 -2.87 -13.45 8.02
CA CYS A 59 -4.22 -13.64 7.48
C CYS A 59 -4.27 -14.68 6.36
N ALA A 60 -5.37 -15.42 6.27
CA ALA A 60 -5.58 -16.37 5.18
C ALA A 60 -5.77 -15.65 3.83
N GLY A 61 -5.09 -16.12 2.78
CA GLY A 61 -5.17 -15.58 1.43
C GLY A 61 -4.02 -14.66 1.04
N THR A 62 -4.03 -14.20 -0.21
CA THR A 62 -2.97 -13.40 -0.81
C THR A 62 -3.38 -11.93 -0.87
N PRO A 63 -2.69 -11.02 -0.17
CA PRO A 63 -2.91 -9.58 -0.31
C PRO A 63 -2.72 -9.13 -1.76
N LEU A 64 -3.57 -8.22 -2.22
CA LEU A 64 -3.54 -7.69 -3.59
C LEU A 64 -2.87 -6.30 -3.61
N PRO A 65 -1.69 -6.13 -4.20
CA PRO A 65 -0.99 -4.85 -4.21
C PRO A 65 -1.76 -3.76 -4.99
N TYR A 66 -2.00 -2.60 -4.38
CA TYR A 66 -2.76 -1.52 -5.02
C TYR A 66 -2.09 -1.00 -6.31
N CYS A 67 -0.76 -1.00 -6.38
CA CYS A 67 -0.02 -0.56 -7.56
C CYS A 67 -0.05 -1.56 -8.72
N LYS A 68 -0.41 -2.84 -8.49
CA LYS A 68 -0.46 -3.90 -9.50
C LYS A 68 -1.87 -4.45 -9.76
N THR A 69 -2.89 -3.96 -9.06
CA THR A 69 -4.26 -4.46 -9.17
C THR A 69 -5.22 -3.33 -9.60
N PRO A 70 -5.42 -3.11 -10.92
CA PRO A 70 -6.24 -2.01 -11.43
C PRO A 70 -7.67 -1.98 -10.88
N SER A 71 -8.26 -3.15 -10.60
CA SER A 71 -9.61 -3.25 -10.03
C SER A 71 -9.75 -2.67 -8.63
N LEU A 72 -8.65 -2.37 -7.93
CA LEU A 72 -8.68 -1.71 -6.62
C LEU A 72 -8.69 -0.18 -6.71
N GLN A 73 -8.69 0.39 -7.91
CA GLN A 73 -8.73 1.84 -8.13
C GLN A 73 -9.81 2.21 -9.14
N ILE A 74 -10.77 3.05 -8.74
CA ILE A 74 -11.84 3.52 -9.63
C ILE A 74 -11.55 4.90 -10.24
N LYS A 75 -10.69 5.69 -9.59
CA LYS A 75 -10.32 7.03 -10.03
C LYS A 75 -8.84 7.26 -9.76
N ARG A 76 -8.10 7.64 -10.81
CA ARG A 76 -6.71 8.05 -10.69
C ARG A 76 -6.62 9.49 -10.19
N GLY A 77 -5.76 9.71 -9.19
CA GLY A 77 -5.42 11.04 -8.69
C GLY A 77 -4.41 11.73 -9.60
N LYS A 78 -4.38 13.07 -9.56
CA LYS A 78 -3.38 13.87 -10.29
C LYS A 78 -2.05 13.96 -9.55
N GLY A 79 -2.06 13.83 -8.22
CA GLY A 79 -0.87 13.89 -7.38
C GLY A 79 -0.22 12.52 -7.25
N LEU A 80 1.11 12.50 -7.28
CA LEU A 80 1.91 11.34 -6.91
C LEU A 80 2.05 11.33 -5.38
N VAL A 81 1.78 10.18 -4.75
CA VAL A 81 2.01 9.97 -3.31
C VAL A 81 3.35 9.28 -3.10
N SER A 82 3.69 8.35 -3.99
CA SER A 82 4.96 7.63 -3.96
C SER A 82 5.28 7.06 -5.33
N ASP A 83 6.57 6.98 -5.66
CA ASP A 83 7.14 6.24 -6.78
C ASP A 83 8.37 5.48 -6.28
N TRP A 84 8.32 4.15 -6.36
CA TRP A 84 9.46 3.29 -6.05
C TRP A 84 9.65 2.31 -7.20
N ASP A 85 10.78 2.42 -7.90
CA ASP A 85 11.11 1.54 -9.02
C ASP A 85 10.00 1.42 -10.08
N GLY A 86 9.32 2.55 -10.37
CA GLY A 86 8.22 2.62 -11.34
C GLY A 86 6.86 2.16 -10.80
N LEU A 87 6.79 1.64 -9.56
CA LEU A 87 5.55 1.30 -8.88
C LEU A 87 5.00 2.52 -8.15
N LYS A 88 3.91 3.05 -8.70
CA LYS A 88 3.35 4.35 -8.29
C LYS A 88 2.09 4.20 -7.46
N ILE A 89 1.99 5.01 -6.41
CA ILE A 89 0.76 5.31 -5.68
C ILE A 89 0.43 6.78 -5.92
N ASN A 90 -0.84 7.09 -6.18
CA ASN A 90 -1.31 8.44 -6.48
C ASN A 90 -2.45 8.84 -5.54
N THR A 91 -2.88 10.10 -5.60
CA THR A 91 -3.96 10.65 -4.76
C THR A 91 -5.37 10.22 -5.20
N GLY A 92 -5.49 9.03 -5.80
CA GLY A 92 -6.73 8.50 -6.35
C GLY A 92 -7.69 7.94 -5.30
N LEU A 93 -8.77 7.32 -5.79
CA LEU A 93 -9.76 6.63 -4.96
C LEU A 93 -9.58 5.12 -5.09
N TYR A 94 -9.23 4.51 -3.97
CA TYR A 94 -8.93 3.10 -3.86
C TYR A 94 -10.01 2.38 -3.06
N LYS A 95 -10.12 1.08 -3.29
CA LYS A 95 -11.03 0.20 -2.55
C LYS A 95 -10.57 0.07 -1.09
N CYS A 96 -11.44 0.40 -0.14
CA CYS A 96 -11.16 0.23 1.28
C CYS A 96 -11.42 -1.22 1.72
N PRO A 97 -10.50 -1.90 2.43
CA PRO A 97 -10.72 -3.26 2.92
C PRO A 97 -11.67 -3.33 4.13
N ARG A 98 -12.00 -2.20 4.75
CA ARG A 98 -12.95 -2.14 5.88
C ARG A 98 -14.39 -2.03 5.39
N CYS A 99 -14.68 -1.07 4.52
CA CYS A 99 -16.06 -0.77 4.08
C CYS A 99 -16.34 -1.14 2.62
N GLU A 100 -15.36 -1.68 1.88
CA GLU A 100 -15.44 -2.06 0.47
C GLU A 100 -15.71 -0.92 -0.52
N ALA A 101 -15.97 0.29 -0.05
CA ALA A 101 -16.18 1.47 -0.89
C ALA A 101 -14.87 2.01 -1.47
N TYR A 102 -14.96 2.63 -2.65
CA TYR A 102 -13.84 3.32 -3.30
C TYR A 102 -13.67 4.73 -2.74
N SER A 103 -13.24 4.81 -1.48
CA SER A 103 -13.04 6.07 -0.76
C SER A 103 -11.75 6.07 0.07
N LEU A 104 -10.93 5.02 -0.05
CA LEU A 104 -9.59 4.99 0.53
C LEU A 104 -8.68 5.91 -0.30
N GLN A 105 -7.90 6.75 0.38
CA GLN A 105 -6.89 7.60 -0.21
C GLN A 105 -5.56 7.38 0.49
N PHE A 106 -4.47 7.47 -0.27
CA PHE A 106 -3.12 7.48 0.27
C PHE A 106 -2.59 8.91 0.36
N HIS A 107 -1.76 9.16 1.36
CA HIS A 107 -1.15 10.46 1.62
C HIS A 107 0.32 10.28 1.91
N GLU A 108 1.14 11.17 1.37
CA GLU A 108 2.58 11.20 1.62
C GLU A 108 2.85 11.45 3.11
N LYS A 109 3.88 10.79 3.66
CA LYS A 109 4.49 11.21 4.91
C LYS A 109 5.93 11.59 4.66
N HIS A 110 6.35 12.71 5.23
CA HIS A 110 7.75 13.14 5.25
C HIS A 110 8.53 12.37 6.32
N ALA A 111 8.49 11.03 6.27
CA ALA A 111 9.17 10.14 7.20
C ALA A 111 9.86 9.02 6.42
N TYR A 112 11.18 8.97 6.54
CA TYR A 112 12.04 7.98 5.88
C TYR A 112 12.46 6.93 6.90
N PHE A 113 12.80 5.74 6.40
CA PHE A 113 13.44 4.70 7.21
C PHE A 113 14.72 4.22 6.55
N ASP A 114 15.64 3.79 7.41
CA ASP A 114 16.97 3.29 7.04
C ASP A 114 16.96 1.81 6.64
#